data_AF-A0A1Y2ZU15-F1
#
_entry.id   AF-A0A1Y2ZU15-F1
#
_cell.length_a   1.000
_cell.length_b   1.000
_cell.length_c   1.000
_cell.angle_alpha   90.00
_cell.angle_beta   90.00
_cell.angle_gamma   90.00
#
_symmetry.space_group_name_H-M   'P 1'
#
loop_
_entity.id
_entity.type
_entity.pdbx_description
1 polymer ?
#
loop_
_entity_poly.entity_id
_entity_poly.type
_entity_poly.pdbx_seq_one_letter_code
_entity_poly.pdbx_strand_id
1 'polypeptide(L)'
;MKTLKKITLALCIAASMGAVSTSVMAEGDSGRITYAPADAIDMVANKTGVALNAIEQGEDAAKVDGLIADILAASKEINASDKVFAKRDKVHSKLKAARKDLKEGNRQGAEQNLRNAQKDFLALKEIL
;
A
#
# COMPACT_ATOMS: atom_id res chain seq x y z
N MET A 1 -24.44 -13.58 -16.22
CA MET A 1 -23.01 -13.96 -16.41
C MET A 1 -21.99 -12.96 -15.86
N LYS A 2 -22.28 -11.65 -15.77
CA LYS A 2 -21.31 -10.66 -15.26
C LYS A 2 -21.12 -10.71 -13.73
N THR A 3 -22.20 -10.94 -12.99
CA THR A 3 -22.18 -10.95 -11.51
C THR A 3 -21.53 -12.21 -10.95
N LEU A 4 -21.81 -13.37 -11.56
CA LEU A 4 -21.21 -14.65 -11.15
C LEU A 4 -19.68 -14.63 -11.32
N LYS A 5 -19.17 -14.08 -12.43
CA LYS A 5 -17.73 -13.92 -12.67
C LYS A 5 -17.05 -13.00 -11.64
N LYS A 6 -17.74 -11.95 -11.19
CA LYS A 6 -17.22 -11.03 -10.17
C LYS A 6 -17.15 -11.68 -8.79
N ILE A 7 -18.15 -12.49 -8.42
CA ILE A 7 -18.17 -13.22 -7.14
C ILE A 7 -17.10 -14.30 -7.12
N THR A 8 -16.88 -15.02 -8.22
CA THR A 8 -15.83 -16.05 -8.31
C THR A 8 -14.42 -15.44 -8.24
N LEU A 9 -14.18 -14.29 -8.87
CA LEU A 9 -12.88 -13.60 -8.76
C LEU A 9 -12.63 -13.09 -7.34
N ALA A 10 -13.66 -12.52 -6.69
CA ALA A 10 -13.56 -12.06 -5.31
C ALA A 10 -13.29 -13.22 -4.33
N LEU A 11 -13.88 -14.40 -4.54
CA LEU A 11 -13.63 -15.57 -3.71
C LEU A 11 -12.20 -16.11 -3.88
N CYS A 12 -11.66 -16.11 -5.10
CA CYS A 12 -10.27 -16.53 -5.35
C CYS A 12 -9.24 -15.59 -4.74
N ILE A 13 -9.51 -14.28 -4.72
CA ILE A 13 -8.63 -13.28 -4.10
C ILE A 13 -8.72 -13.37 -2.57
N ALA A 14 -9.91 -13.56 -2.00
CA ALA A 14 -10.07 -13.76 -0.57
C ALA A 14 -9.35 -15.03 -0.06
N ALA A 15 -9.35 -16.11 -0.84
CA ALA A 15 -8.60 -17.32 -0.52
C ALA A 15 -7.08 -17.11 -0.56
N SER A 16 -6.55 -16.23 -1.41
CA SER A 16 -5.12 -15.86 -1.40
C SER A 16 -4.69 -14.97 -0.23
N MET A 17 -5.63 -14.33 0.47
CA MET A 17 -5.36 -13.50 1.64
C MET A 17 -5.47 -14.28 2.97
N GLY A 18 -6.01 -15.50 2.95
CA GLY A 18 -6.18 -16.35 4.14
C GLY A 18 -4.99 -17.24 4.49
N ALA A 19 -3.92 -17.21 3.69
CA ALA A 19 -2.73 -18.05 3.88
C ALA A 19 -1.47 -17.20 4.11
N VAL A 20 -1.54 -16.19 4.96
CA VAL A 20 -0.34 -15.68 5.62
C VAL A 20 -0.24 -16.40 6.96
N SER A 21 0.59 -17.46 6.98
CA SER A 21 1.13 -18.00 8.23
C SER A 21 1.52 -16.81 9.10
N THR A 22 1.00 -16.77 10.33
CA THR A 22 1.45 -15.83 11.34
C THR A 22 2.94 -16.03 11.54
N SER A 23 3.78 -15.23 10.87
CA SER A 23 5.19 -15.14 11.19
C SER A 23 5.25 -14.75 12.66
N VAL A 24 6.01 -15.53 13.42
CA VAL A 24 6.23 -15.26 14.84
C VAL A 24 6.76 -13.82 14.94
N MET A 25 5.94 -12.93 15.48
CA MET A 25 6.28 -11.51 15.58
C MET A 25 7.42 -11.42 16.57
N ALA A 26 8.63 -11.13 16.08
CA ALA A 26 9.77 -10.91 16.95
C ALA A 26 9.55 -9.57 17.67
N GLU A 27 9.22 -9.64 18.97
CA GLU A 27 9.23 -8.49 19.86
C GLU A 27 10.66 -7.94 19.93
N GLY A 28 10.96 -6.92 19.11
CA GLY A 28 12.29 -6.32 19.08
C GLY A 28 12.55 -5.38 20.26
N ASP A 29 11.48 -4.88 20.91
CA ASP A 29 11.53 -4.16 22.18
C ASP A 29 10.11 -4.08 22.80
N SER A 30 10.02 -3.93 24.13
CA SER A 30 8.75 -4.02 24.89
C SER A 30 7.70 -3.02 24.35
N GLY A 31 6.65 -3.55 23.72
CA GLY A 31 5.52 -2.76 23.20
C GLY A 31 5.64 -2.26 21.75
N ARG A 32 6.71 -2.59 21.01
CA ARG A 32 6.84 -2.25 19.58
C ARG A 32 6.92 -3.51 18.72
N ILE A 33 5.96 -3.64 17.81
CA ILE A 33 6.01 -4.67 16.77
C ILE A 33 7.10 -4.26 15.79
N THR A 34 8.23 -4.98 15.80
CA THR A 34 9.30 -4.80 14.82
C THR A 34 8.99 -5.67 13.62
N TYR A 35 8.64 -5.05 12.50
CA TYR A 35 8.43 -5.77 11.25
C TYR A 35 9.78 -6.04 10.57
N ALA A 36 9.96 -7.26 10.06
CA ALA A 36 11.03 -7.49 9.11
C ALA A 36 10.84 -6.53 7.91
N PRO A 37 11.91 -5.98 7.33
CA PRO A 37 11.75 -4.94 6.30
C PRO A 37 10.95 -5.39 5.08
N ALA A 38 11.08 -6.66 4.68
CA ALA A 38 10.29 -7.25 3.60
C ALA A 38 8.79 -7.32 3.93
N ASP A 39 8.45 -7.68 5.17
CA ASP A 39 7.06 -7.75 5.65
C ASP A 39 6.45 -6.34 5.78
N ALA A 40 7.24 -5.37 6.24
CA ALA A 40 6.83 -3.97 6.29
C ALA A 40 6.54 -3.43 4.89
N ILE A 41 7.37 -3.78 3.89
CA ILE A 41 7.14 -3.41 2.49
C ILE A 41 5.83 -4.01 1.98
N ASP A 42 5.56 -5.30 2.24
CA ASP A 42 4.31 -5.94 1.80
C ASP A 42 3.09 -5.31 2.44
N MET A 43 3.14 -5.05 3.75
CA MET A 43 2.08 -4.36 4.47
C MET A 43 1.75 -3.00 3.84
N VAL A 44 2.77 -2.21 3.52
CA VAL A 44 2.60 -0.87 2.94
C VAL A 44 2.11 -0.95 1.49
N ALA A 45 2.62 -1.88 0.69
CA ALA A 45 2.14 -2.13 -0.66
C ALA A 45 0.67 -2.60 -0.68
N ASN A 46 0.28 -3.44 0.29
CA ASN A 46 -1.11 -3.89 0.46
C ASN A 46 -2.03 -2.74 0.85
N LYS A 47 -1.63 -1.89 1.81
CA LYS A 47 -2.37 -0.65 2.14
C LYS A 47 -2.52 0.26 0.91
N THR A 48 -1.48 0.37 0.08
CA THR A 48 -1.54 1.10 -1.19
C THR A 48 -2.56 0.49 -2.16
N GLY A 49 -2.62 -0.84 -2.23
CA GLY A 49 -3.65 -1.57 -2.98
C GLY A 49 -5.07 -1.31 -2.46
N VAL A 50 -5.27 -1.17 -1.15
CA VAL A 50 -6.56 -0.80 -0.56
C VAL A 50 -6.98 0.60 -1.00
N ALA A 51 -6.07 1.58 -0.98
CA ALA A 51 -6.35 2.93 -1.47
C ALA A 51 -6.66 2.95 -2.98
N LEU A 52 -5.93 2.15 -3.76
CA LEU A 52 -6.16 1.98 -5.19
C LEU A 52 -7.55 1.39 -5.48
N ASN A 53 -7.94 0.34 -4.76
CA ASN A 53 -9.28 -0.25 -4.90
C ASN A 53 -10.37 0.75 -4.50
N ALA A 54 -10.15 1.53 -3.44
CA ALA A 54 -11.12 2.55 -3.01
C ALA A 54 -11.34 3.60 -4.11
N ILE A 55 -10.27 4.13 -4.72
CA ILE A 55 -10.42 5.13 -5.78
C ILE A 55 -11.12 4.55 -7.03
N GLU A 56 -10.78 3.30 -7.41
CA GLU A 56 -11.41 2.56 -8.52
C GLU A 56 -12.90 2.28 -8.29
N GLN A 57 -13.30 2.05 -7.03
CA GLN A 57 -14.70 1.84 -6.64
C GLN A 57 -15.50 3.15 -6.55
N GLY A 58 -14.88 4.29 -6.83
CA GLY A 58 -15.56 5.58 -6.78
C GLY A 58 -15.73 6.13 -5.36
N GLU A 59 -14.95 5.65 -4.39
CA GLU A 59 -15.02 6.14 -3.01
C GLU A 59 -14.69 7.63 -2.92
N ASP A 60 -15.16 8.25 -1.84
CA ASP A 60 -14.99 9.67 -1.57
C ASP A 60 -13.51 10.09 -1.52
N ALA A 61 -13.21 11.28 -2.05
CA ALA A 61 -11.84 11.78 -2.15
C ALA A 61 -11.17 11.97 -0.78
N ALA A 62 -11.92 12.38 0.26
CA ALA A 62 -11.37 12.52 1.61
C ALA A 62 -11.08 11.15 2.23
N LYS A 63 -11.91 10.14 1.96
CA LYS A 63 -11.65 8.76 2.38
C LYS A 63 -10.38 8.20 1.74
N VAL A 64 -10.20 8.39 0.43
CA VAL A 64 -8.97 7.96 -0.26
C VAL A 64 -7.75 8.75 0.25
N ASP A 65 -7.87 10.07 0.48
CA ASP A 65 -6.79 10.90 1.03
C ASP A 65 -6.36 10.42 2.43
N GLY A 66 -7.32 10.02 3.28
CA GLY A 66 -7.06 9.42 4.59
C GLY A 66 -6.25 8.12 4.49
N LEU A 67 -6.64 7.22 3.58
CA LEU A 67 -5.87 6.00 3.32
C LEU A 67 -4.44 6.30 2.85
N ILE A 68 -4.25 7.34 2.03
CA ILE A 68 -2.91 7.76 1.61
C ILE A 68 -2.09 8.31 2.78
N ALA A 69 -2.71 9.05 3.70
CA ALA A 69 -2.05 9.49 4.92
C ALA A 69 -1.58 8.30 5.78
N ASP A 70 -2.42 7.27 5.91
CA ASP A 70 -2.09 6.05 6.64
C ASP A 70 -0.94 5.27 5.99
N ILE A 71 -0.89 5.21 4.65
CA ILE A 71 0.22 4.58 3.92
C ILE A 71 1.54 5.32 4.21
N LEU A 72 1.53 6.65 4.18
CA LEU A 72 2.71 7.46 4.49
C LEU A 72 3.19 7.21 5.93
N ALA A 73 2.26 7.10 6.88
CA ALA A 73 2.60 6.77 8.27
C ALA A 73 3.19 5.36 8.38
N ALA A 74 2.51 4.34 7.83
CA ALA A 74 2.93 2.94 7.89
C ALA A 74 4.28 2.69 7.18
N SER A 75 4.60 3.47 6.14
CA SER A 75 5.89 3.32 5.44
C SER A 75 7.12 3.61 6.30
N LYS A 76 6.94 4.22 7.49
CA LYS A 76 8.01 4.42 8.47
C LYS A 76 8.41 3.12 9.18
N GLU A 77 7.56 2.10 9.16
CA GLU A 77 7.86 0.77 9.69
C GLU A 77 8.83 -0.02 8.78
N ILE A 78 9.05 0.43 7.55
CA ILE A 78 10.12 -0.08 6.69
C ILE A 78 11.44 0.45 7.25
N ASN A 79 12.09 -0.34 8.11
CA ASN A 79 13.39 -0.02 8.72
C ASN A 79 14.51 -0.80 8.02
N ALA A 80 15.19 -0.19 7.05
CA ALA A 80 16.16 -0.84 6.17
C ALA A 80 17.40 0.05 5.94
N SER A 81 18.09 -0.13 4.81
CA SER A 81 19.27 0.67 4.45
C SER A 81 18.92 2.06 3.91
N ASP A 82 19.89 2.98 3.92
CA ASP A 82 19.75 4.33 3.34
C ASP A 82 19.32 4.32 1.87
N LYS A 83 19.76 3.30 1.12
CA LYS A 83 19.36 3.11 -0.28
C LYS A 83 17.85 2.86 -0.38
N VAL A 84 17.30 2.04 0.51
CA VAL A 84 15.86 1.77 0.60
C VAL A 84 15.13 3.04 1.02
N PHE A 85 15.62 3.79 2.01
CA PHE A 85 15.02 5.06 2.44
C PHE A 85 14.96 6.09 1.32
N ALA A 86 16.06 6.31 0.60
CA ALA A 86 16.11 7.24 -0.52
C ALA A 86 15.11 6.88 -1.63
N LYS A 87 14.88 5.59 -1.87
CA LYS A 87 13.88 5.12 -2.84
C LYS A 87 12.46 5.25 -2.30
N ARG A 88 12.22 4.91 -1.03
CA ARG A 88 10.94 5.11 -0.33
C ARG A 88 10.50 6.57 -0.40
N ASP A 89 11.40 7.52 -0.23
CA ASP A 89 11.08 8.95 -0.31
C ASP A 89 10.65 9.38 -1.72
N LYS A 90 11.15 8.70 -2.78
CA LYS A 90 10.65 8.87 -4.17
C LYS A 90 9.29 8.20 -4.39
N VAL A 91 8.89 7.25 -3.55
CA VAL A 91 7.53 6.72 -3.53
C VAL A 91 6.60 7.69 -2.80
N HIS A 92 7.06 8.30 -1.70
CA HIS A 92 6.30 9.30 -0.96
C HIS A 92 5.91 10.50 -1.83
N SER A 93 6.77 10.94 -2.75
CA SER A 93 6.42 12.03 -3.67
C SER A 93 5.23 11.68 -4.57
N LYS A 94 5.10 10.41 -5.00
CA LYS A 94 3.94 9.93 -5.78
C LYS A 94 2.68 9.88 -4.93
N LEU A 95 2.78 9.42 -3.69
CA LEU A 95 1.65 9.47 -2.74
C LEU A 95 1.18 10.91 -2.49
N LYS A 96 2.13 11.85 -2.30
CA LYS A 96 1.82 13.28 -2.17
C LYS A 96 1.19 13.85 -3.44
N ALA A 97 1.65 13.42 -4.62
CA ALA A 97 1.04 13.79 -5.90
C ALA A 97 -0.39 13.24 -6.01
N ALA A 98 -0.64 11.99 -5.60
CA ALA A 98 -1.99 11.43 -5.57
C ALA A 98 -2.95 12.24 -4.67
N ARG A 99 -2.49 12.66 -3.49
CA ARG A 99 -3.28 13.54 -2.60
C ARG A 99 -3.57 14.89 -3.24
N LYS A 100 -2.60 15.45 -3.98
CA LYS A 100 -2.80 16.70 -4.74
C LYS A 100 -3.84 16.50 -5.85
N ASP A 101 -3.71 15.43 -6.63
CA ASP A 101 -4.65 15.08 -7.70
C ASP A 101 -6.08 14.91 -7.17
N LEU A 102 -6.26 14.25 -6.01
CA LEU A 102 -7.57 14.12 -5.35
C LEU A 102 -8.19 15.48 -5.02
N LYS A 103 -7.40 16.43 -4.50
CA LYS A 103 -7.85 17.79 -4.18
C LYS A 103 -8.24 18.59 -5.42
N GLU A 104 -7.59 18.32 -6.53
CA GLU A 104 -7.86 18.95 -7.83
C GLU A 104 -8.98 18.25 -8.61
N GLY A 105 -9.57 17.18 -8.07
CA GLY A 105 -10.60 16.38 -8.74
C GLY A 105 -10.05 15.46 -9.83
N ASN A 106 -8.73 15.39 -10.00
CA ASN A 106 -8.04 14.54 -10.96
C ASN A 106 -7.95 13.08 -10.48
N ARG A 107 -9.09 12.38 -10.43
CA ARG A 107 -9.13 10.99 -9.94
C ARG A 107 -8.24 10.04 -10.74
N GLN A 108 -8.15 10.23 -12.05
CA GLN A 108 -7.30 9.39 -12.91
C GLN A 108 -5.81 9.59 -12.61
N GLY A 109 -5.37 10.83 -12.38
CA GLY A 109 -4.00 11.12 -11.94
C GLY A 109 -3.68 10.49 -10.59
N ALA A 110 -4.60 10.61 -9.63
CA ALA A 110 -4.45 9.99 -8.32
C ALA A 110 -4.34 8.47 -8.41
N GLU A 111 -5.20 7.82 -9.21
CA GLU A 111 -5.15 6.38 -9.46
C GLU A 111 -3.81 5.95 -10.06
N GLN A 112 -3.34 6.65 -11.10
CA GLN A 112 -2.06 6.34 -11.74
C GLN A 112 -0.89 6.49 -10.76
N ASN A 113 -0.90 7.53 -9.94
CA ASN A 113 0.10 7.75 -8.90
C ASN A 113 0.07 6.64 -7.83
N LEU A 114 -1.11 6.14 -7.44
CA LEU A 114 -1.25 5.01 -6.53
C LEU A 114 -0.74 3.69 -7.13
N ARG A 115 -1.08 3.39 -8.39
CA ARG A 115 -0.56 2.21 -9.10
C ARG A 115 0.97 2.22 -9.15
N ASN A 116 1.54 3.38 -9.51
CA ASN A 116 2.99 3.55 -9.57
C ASN A 116 3.63 3.42 -8.18
N ALA A 117 3.01 4.01 -7.15
CA ALA A 117 3.51 3.91 -5.79
C ALA A 117 3.50 2.47 -5.26
N GLN A 118 2.43 1.70 -5.54
CA GLN A 118 2.34 0.30 -5.14
C GLN A 118 3.44 -0.54 -5.78
N LYS A 119 3.64 -0.39 -7.10
CA LYS A 119 4.71 -1.07 -7.83
C LYS A 119 6.09 -0.71 -7.26
N ASP A 120 6.33 0.58 -7.00
CA ASP A 120 7.62 1.04 -6.51
C ASP A 120 7.89 0.59 -5.06
N PHE A 121 6.87 0.45 -4.21
CA PHE A 121 7.03 -0.16 -2.88
C PHE A 121 7.48 -1.61 -3.00
N LEU A 122 6.82 -2.42 -3.85
CA LEU A 122 7.22 -3.81 -4.06
C LEU A 122 8.65 -3.92 -4.59
N ALA A 123 9.05 -3.02 -5.49
CA ALA A 123 10.41 -2.96 -6.03
C ALA A 123 11.48 -2.59 -4.99
N LEU A 124 11.11 -2.09 -3.80
CA LEU A 124 12.08 -1.88 -2.72
C LEU A 124 12.71 -3.20 -2.24
N LYS A 125 12.02 -4.33 -2.42
CA LYS A 125 12.56 -5.65 -2.06
C LYS A 125 13.75 -6.07 -2.89
N GLU A 126 13.88 -5.55 -4.11
CA GLU A 126 15.01 -5.85 -4.99
C GLU A 126 16.32 -5.20 -4.53
N ILE A 127 16.22 -4.25 -3.59
CA ILE A 127 17.34 -3.45 -3.09
C ILE A 127 17.47 -3.49 -1.56
N LEU A 128 16.71 -4.39 -0.92
CA LEU A 128 16.84 -4.72 0.49
C LEU A 128 18.22 -5.33 0.75
#